data_AF-A0A6G3XSW0-F1
#
_entry.id   AF-A0A6G3XSW0-F1
#
_cell.length_a   1.000
_cell.length_b   1.000
_cell.length_c   1.000
_cell.angle_alpha   90.00
_cell.angle_beta   90.00
_cell.angle_gamma   90.00
#
_symmetry.space_group_name_H-M   'P 1'
#
loop_
_entity.id
_entity.type
_entity.pdbx_description
1 polymer ?
#
loop_
_entity_poly.entity_id
_entity_poly.type
_entity_poly.pdbx_seq_one_letter_code
_entity_poly.pdbx_strand_id
1 'polypeptide(L)'
;PTRLPGTTVLAGRPADAAGQRTTSTADWAGGTALPDTTLGAYGMELRAFGSTLHGLKSWFCLDDVIACVGSGITAEAGTAETVVENRKLRDPRAALLVNGSAAPDGPGWSDELTGVRWLHL
;
A
#
# COMPACT_ATOMS: atom_id res chain seq x y z
N PRO A 1 -0.92 14.13 -4.83
CA PRO A 1 -1.55 12.99 -4.08
C PRO A 1 -0.43 12.17 -3.44
N THR A 2 -0.52 11.82 -2.15
CA THR A 2 0.63 11.25 -1.40
C THR A 2 0.39 9.84 -0.87
N ARG A 3 -0.86 9.45 -0.60
CA ARG A 3 -1.20 8.15 -0.01
C ARG A 3 -2.19 7.36 -0.86
N LEU A 4 -1.74 6.84 -2.00
CA LEU A 4 -2.56 5.97 -2.85
C LEU A 4 -2.57 4.53 -2.28
N PRO A 5 -3.68 3.79 -2.32
CA PRO A 5 -3.73 2.42 -1.78
C PRO A 5 -2.67 1.50 -2.39
N GLY A 6 -2.02 0.70 -1.54
CA GLY A 6 -1.03 -0.31 -1.94
C GLY A 6 0.38 0.23 -2.24
N THR A 7 0.57 1.54 -2.36
CA THR A 7 1.88 2.12 -2.68
C THR A 7 2.80 2.15 -1.47
N THR A 8 4.11 2.05 -1.73
CA THR A 8 5.16 2.40 -0.77
C THR A 8 5.84 3.65 -1.28
N VAL A 9 5.91 4.70 -0.46
CA VAL A 9 6.37 6.04 -0.84
C VAL A 9 7.22 6.65 0.26
N LEU A 10 7.95 7.72 -0.05
CA LEU A 10 8.48 8.61 1.00
C LEU A 10 7.38 9.57 1.45
N ALA A 11 7.22 9.73 2.76
CA ALA A 11 6.28 10.67 3.37
C ALA A 11 6.59 12.09 2.91
N GLY A 12 5.53 12.86 2.67
CA GLY A 12 5.62 14.23 2.15
C GLY A 12 4.95 14.37 0.78
N ARG A 13 4.83 15.62 0.33
CA ARG A 13 4.22 15.94 -0.96
C ARG A 13 5.31 16.11 -2.02
N PRO A 14 5.35 15.27 -3.07
CA PRO A 14 6.25 15.52 -4.21
C PRO A 14 5.79 16.75 -4.99
N ALA A 15 6.70 17.33 -5.77
CA ALA A 15 6.36 18.40 -6.71
C ALA A 15 5.28 17.94 -7.69
N ASP A 16 4.49 18.87 -8.20
CA ASP A 16 3.47 18.55 -9.19
C ASP A 16 4.13 17.93 -10.44
N ALA A 17 3.54 16.85 -10.95
CA ALA A 17 4.07 16.03 -12.05
C ALA A 17 5.45 15.35 -11.81
N ALA A 18 5.92 15.26 -10.56
CA ALA A 18 7.15 14.51 -10.26
C ALA A 18 7.08 13.06 -10.78
N GLY A 19 8.09 12.66 -11.55
CA GLY A 19 8.20 11.31 -12.14
C GLY A 19 7.26 11.03 -13.30
N GLN A 20 6.50 12.01 -13.79
CA GLN A 20 5.62 11.83 -14.93
C GLN A 20 6.41 11.42 -16.18
N ARG A 21 5.88 10.44 -16.94
CA ARG A 21 6.49 9.93 -18.18
C ARG A 21 7.89 9.34 -17.99
N THR A 22 8.17 8.79 -16.81
CA THR A 22 9.42 8.07 -16.53
C THR A 22 9.17 6.58 -16.37
N THR A 23 10.18 5.77 -16.66
CA THR A 23 10.21 4.33 -16.42
C THR A 23 11.25 4.02 -15.35
N SER A 24 10.96 3.03 -14.51
CA SER A 24 11.93 2.49 -13.56
C SER A 24 13.09 1.84 -14.29
N THR A 25 14.26 1.78 -13.65
CA THR A 25 15.41 0.98 -14.10
C THR A 25 15.36 -0.46 -13.59
N ALA A 26 14.33 -0.84 -12.84
CA ALA A 26 14.13 -2.20 -12.39
C ALA A 26 13.72 -3.11 -13.55
N ASP A 27 14.33 -4.28 -13.64
CA ASP A 27 14.04 -5.28 -14.68
C ASP A 27 12.86 -6.20 -14.28
N TRP A 28 12.40 -6.11 -13.03
CA TRP A 28 11.37 -7.01 -12.50
C TRP A 28 10.06 -6.28 -12.17
N ALA A 29 9.09 -6.44 -13.06
CA ALA A 29 7.68 -6.19 -12.82
C ALA A 29 6.86 -7.18 -13.65
N GLY A 30 6.00 -7.96 -13.01
CA GLY A 30 5.25 -9.01 -13.71
C GLY A 30 4.51 -9.94 -12.78
N GLY A 31 4.12 -11.10 -13.29
CA GLY A 31 3.40 -12.10 -12.53
C GLY A 31 2.93 -13.26 -13.39
N THR A 32 2.24 -14.19 -12.76
CA THR A 32 1.58 -15.34 -13.39
C THR A 32 0.25 -15.63 -12.71
N ALA A 33 -0.66 -16.25 -13.44
CA ALA A 33 -1.94 -16.73 -12.94
C ALA A 33 -2.09 -18.21 -13.29
N LEU A 34 -2.76 -18.98 -12.43
CA LEU A 34 -3.11 -20.36 -12.74
C LEU A 34 -4.34 -20.36 -13.66
N PRO A 35 -4.25 -20.97 -14.87
CA PRO A 35 -5.38 -21.05 -15.79
C PRO A 35 -6.61 -21.66 -15.13
N ASP A 36 -7.79 -21.15 -15.48
CA ASP A 36 -9.10 -21.62 -14.98
C ASP A 36 -9.29 -21.53 -13.45
N THR A 37 -8.53 -20.66 -12.78
CA THR A 37 -8.67 -20.37 -11.34
C THR A 37 -8.63 -18.88 -11.04
N THR A 38 -8.90 -18.50 -9.79
CA THR A 38 -8.72 -17.15 -9.23
C THR A 38 -7.34 -16.92 -8.63
N LEU A 39 -6.43 -17.90 -8.75
CA LEU A 39 -5.12 -17.87 -8.11
C LEU A 39 -4.08 -17.18 -9.00
N GLY A 40 -3.29 -16.29 -8.40
CA GLY A 40 -2.22 -15.59 -9.12
C GLY A 40 -1.19 -14.99 -8.19
N ALA A 41 0.00 -14.75 -8.73
CA ALA A 41 1.11 -14.13 -8.02
C ALA A 41 1.75 -13.06 -8.91
N TYR A 42 1.93 -11.87 -8.35
CA TYR A 42 2.46 -10.70 -9.04
C TYR A 42 3.50 -10.05 -8.17
N GLY A 43 4.41 -9.31 -8.78
CA GLY A 43 5.26 -8.42 -8.03
C GLY A 43 6.00 -7.40 -8.87
N MET A 44 6.67 -6.52 -8.13
CA MET A 44 7.41 -5.39 -8.64
C MET A 44 8.60 -5.10 -7.73
N GLU A 45 9.78 -4.93 -8.32
CA GLU A 45 10.88 -4.25 -7.66
C GLU A 45 10.63 -2.74 -7.76
N LEU A 46 10.28 -2.14 -6.63
CA LEU A 46 10.10 -0.69 -6.51
C LEU A 46 11.48 -0.01 -6.50
N ARG A 47 11.68 0.89 -7.46
CA ARG A 47 12.71 1.94 -7.42
C ARG A 47 12.01 3.28 -7.60
N ALA A 48 11.81 4.00 -6.50
CA ALA A 48 11.01 5.21 -6.53
C ALA A 48 11.73 6.34 -7.27
N PHE A 49 10.99 7.07 -8.12
CA PHE A 49 11.52 8.19 -8.88
C PHE A 49 12.18 9.24 -7.97
N GLY A 50 13.38 9.69 -8.34
CA GLY A 50 14.06 10.81 -7.69
C GLY A 50 14.46 10.56 -6.23
N SER A 51 14.54 9.31 -5.79
CA SER A 51 14.94 8.97 -4.43
C SER A 51 15.67 7.63 -4.37
N THR A 52 16.23 7.32 -3.19
CA THR A 52 16.85 6.02 -2.90
C THR A 52 15.86 5.01 -2.33
N LEU A 53 14.56 5.32 -2.30
CA LEU A 53 13.54 4.38 -1.84
C LEU A 53 13.48 3.17 -2.80
N HIS A 54 13.79 2.01 -2.23
CA HIS A 54 13.77 0.71 -2.86
C HIS A 54 12.88 -0.25 -2.06
N GLY A 55 12.33 -1.27 -2.71
CA GLY A 55 11.73 -2.41 -2.03
C GLY A 55 11.18 -3.47 -2.98
N LEU A 56 10.95 -4.67 -2.47
CA LEU A 56 10.30 -5.75 -3.20
C LEU A 56 8.85 -5.84 -2.75
N LYS A 57 7.91 -5.69 -3.69
CA LYS A 57 6.47 -5.74 -3.44
C LYS A 57 5.86 -6.91 -4.20
N SER A 58 5.11 -7.75 -3.51
CA SER A 58 4.40 -8.89 -4.10
C SER A 58 2.94 -8.89 -3.70
N TRP A 59 2.10 -9.41 -4.59
CA TRP A 59 0.67 -9.60 -4.40
C TRP A 59 0.30 -11.02 -4.78
N PHE A 60 -0.34 -11.74 -3.87
CA PHE A 60 -0.87 -13.07 -4.12
C PHE A 60 -2.39 -13.00 -4.08
N CYS A 61 -3.04 -13.25 -5.22
CA CYS A 61 -4.48 -13.42 -5.31
C CYS A 61 -4.79 -14.88 -4.94
N LEU A 62 -5.47 -15.07 -3.82
CA LEU A 62 -5.79 -16.35 -3.19
C LEU A 62 -7.29 -16.42 -3.01
N ASP A 63 -8.01 -16.57 -4.12
CA ASP A 63 -9.48 -16.59 -4.18
C ASP A 63 -10.13 -15.33 -3.57
N ASP A 64 -10.62 -15.42 -2.33
CA ASP A 64 -11.27 -14.33 -1.60
C ASP A 64 -10.30 -13.46 -0.80
N VAL A 65 -9.00 -13.77 -0.83
CA VAL A 65 -7.93 -13.05 -0.14
C VAL A 65 -6.91 -12.51 -1.12
N ILE A 66 -6.44 -11.29 -0.89
CA ILE A 66 -5.23 -10.77 -1.54
C ILE A 66 -4.17 -10.57 -0.46
N ALA A 67 -3.07 -11.32 -0.53
CA ALA A 67 -1.94 -11.14 0.37
C ALA A 67 -0.93 -10.15 -0.24
N CYS A 68 -0.74 -9.01 0.42
CA CYS A 68 0.23 -7.98 0.05
C CYS A 68 1.50 -8.14 0.89
N VAL A 69 2.63 -8.43 0.25
CA VAL A 69 3.92 -8.66 0.93
C VAL A 69 4.94 -7.61 0.50
N GLY A 70 5.65 -7.04 1.47
CA GLY A 70 6.75 -6.10 1.25
C GLY A 70 8.00 -6.55 1.99
N SER A 71 9.16 -6.51 1.32
CA SER A 71 10.45 -6.86 1.92
C SER A 71 11.58 -6.01 1.34
N GLY A 72 12.71 -5.93 2.05
CA GLY A 72 13.88 -5.18 1.57
C GLY A 72 13.58 -3.70 1.35
N ILE A 73 12.62 -3.13 2.09
CA ILE A 73 12.24 -1.73 1.95
C ILE A 73 13.32 -0.87 2.62
N THR A 74 14.00 -0.05 1.83
CA THR A 74 15.09 0.82 2.31
C THR A 74 15.02 2.19 1.65
N ALA A 75 15.43 3.23 2.37
CA ALA A 75 15.70 4.55 1.83
C ALA A 75 16.82 5.20 2.66
N GLU A 76 17.71 5.94 2.01
CA GLU A 76 18.81 6.63 2.71
C GLU A 76 18.34 7.90 3.44
N ALA A 77 17.24 8.51 2.97
CA ALA A 77 16.66 9.71 3.56
C ALA A 77 15.13 9.72 3.41
N GLY A 78 14.47 10.40 4.34
CA GLY A 78 13.01 10.46 4.42
C GLY A 78 12.40 9.30 5.21
N THR A 79 11.10 9.38 5.45
CA THR A 79 10.33 8.32 6.13
C THR A 79 9.58 7.51 5.08
N ALA A 80 9.85 6.22 4.96
CA ALA A 80 9.10 5.35 4.07
C ALA A 80 7.76 4.96 4.71
N GLU A 81 6.66 5.10 3.96
CA GLU A 81 5.31 4.68 4.34
C GLU A 81 4.77 3.68 3.31
N THR A 82 4.08 2.64 3.76
CA THR A 82 3.24 1.79 2.90
C THR A 82 1.77 2.01 3.23
N VAL A 83 0.98 2.37 2.24
CA VAL A 83 -0.44 2.67 2.41
C VAL A 83 -1.24 1.39 2.28
N VAL A 84 -1.84 0.92 3.37
CA VAL A 84 -2.70 -0.26 3.34
C VAL A 84 -4.00 0.04 2.58
N GLU A 85 -4.66 1.15 2.89
CA GLU A 85 -5.92 1.56 2.27
C GLU A 85 -6.07 3.10 2.38
N ASN A 86 -6.81 3.68 1.43
CA ASN A 86 -7.30 5.05 1.42
C ASN A 86 -8.66 5.09 0.71
N ARG A 87 -9.66 4.53 1.37
CA ARG A 87 -11.00 4.32 0.82
C ARG A 87 -11.88 5.55 1.04
N LYS A 88 -12.52 6.03 -0.02
CA LYS A 88 -13.63 6.98 0.11
C LYS A 88 -14.82 6.28 0.77
N LEU A 89 -15.22 6.76 1.95
CA LEU A 89 -16.39 6.26 2.63
C LEU A 89 -17.68 6.70 1.92
N ARG A 90 -18.65 5.80 1.82
CA ARG A 90 -20.01 6.11 1.34
C ARG A 90 -20.86 6.73 2.46
N ASP A 91 -20.72 6.17 3.65
CA ASP A 91 -21.25 6.73 4.90
C ASP A 91 -20.08 7.25 5.74
N PRO A 92 -20.01 8.55 6.06
CA PRO A 92 -19.00 9.11 6.96
C PRO A 92 -19.00 8.50 8.36
N ARG A 93 -20.04 7.75 8.74
CA ARG A 93 -20.16 7.02 10.01
C ARG A 93 -19.92 5.51 9.88
N ALA A 94 -19.40 5.03 8.75
CA ALA A 94 -18.99 3.64 8.62
C ALA A 94 -17.99 3.28 9.74
N ALA A 95 -18.32 2.24 10.50
CA ALA A 95 -17.54 1.85 11.66
C ALA A 95 -16.25 1.12 11.25
N LEU A 96 -15.11 1.64 11.67
CA LEU A 96 -13.85 0.90 11.66
C LEU A 96 -13.76 0.05 12.93
N LEU A 97 -13.61 -1.26 12.78
CA LEU A 97 -13.28 -2.14 13.90
C LEU A 97 -11.78 -2.42 13.92
N VAL A 98 -11.15 -2.21 15.07
CA VAL A 98 -9.74 -2.52 15.34
C VAL A 98 -9.71 -3.66 16.34
N ASN A 99 -9.24 -4.84 15.92
CA ASN A 99 -9.23 -6.04 16.75
C ASN A 99 -10.61 -6.37 17.39
N GLY A 100 -11.71 -5.98 16.74
CA GLY A 100 -13.10 -6.23 17.21
C GLY A 100 -13.73 -5.08 17.98
N SER A 101 -12.95 -4.10 18.41
CA SER A 101 -13.44 -2.91 19.08
C SER A 101 -13.66 -1.79 18.08
N ALA A 102 -14.78 -1.07 18.18
CA ALA A 102 -15.03 0.10 17.35
C ALA A 102 -14.00 1.21 17.66
N ALA A 103 -13.37 1.75 16.62
CA ALA A 103 -12.65 3.00 16.71
C ALA A 103 -13.64 4.17 16.89
N PRO A 104 -13.20 5.32 17.44
CA PRO A 104 -14.02 6.52 17.53
C PRO A 104 -14.66 6.87 16.18
N ASP A 105 -15.96 7.19 16.20
CA ASP A 105 -16.70 7.60 15.03
C ASP A 105 -16.59 9.12 14.81
N GLY A 106 -16.51 9.53 13.55
CA GLY A 106 -16.53 10.94 13.17
C GLY A 106 -15.33 11.40 12.34
N PRO A 107 -15.51 12.46 11.56
CA PRO A 107 -14.47 12.99 10.68
C PRO A 107 -13.29 13.54 11.48
N GLY A 108 -12.08 13.35 10.95
CA GLY A 108 -10.86 13.91 11.53
C GLY A 108 -10.19 13.06 12.60
N TRP A 109 -10.78 11.92 12.99
CA TRP A 109 -10.08 10.94 13.81
C TRP A 109 -8.82 10.42 13.12
N SER A 110 -7.72 10.36 13.86
CA SER A 110 -6.42 9.84 13.43
C SER A 110 -5.68 9.35 14.67
N ASP A 111 -5.10 8.17 14.59
CA ASP A 111 -4.36 7.57 15.70
C ASP A 111 -3.24 6.65 15.21
N GLU A 112 -2.24 6.40 16.06
CA GLU A 112 -1.21 5.38 15.84
C GLU A 112 -1.60 4.11 16.59
N LEU A 113 -2.14 3.14 15.84
CA LEU A 113 -2.58 1.88 16.41
C LEU A 113 -1.40 0.90 16.51
N THR A 114 -1.13 0.41 17.72
CA THR A 114 -0.13 -0.64 17.96
C THR A 114 -0.79 -2.00 18.24
N GLY A 115 -0.10 -3.11 17.95
CA GLY A 115 -0.63 -4.45 18.20
C GLY A 115 -1.87 -4.82 17.38
N VAL A 116 -2.08 -4.17 16.22
CA VAL A 116 -3.19 -4.47 15.31
C VAL A 116 -2.99 -5.85 14.68
N ARG A 117 -4.00 -6.71 14.79
CA ARG A 117 -4.07 -8.03 14.15
C ARG A 117 -5.01 -8.05 12.97
N TRP A 118 -6.10 -7.29 13.04
CA TRP A 118 -7.04 -7.13 11.93
C TRP A 118 -7.81 -5.80 12.04
N LEU A 119 -8.27 -5.35 10.89
CA LEU A 119 -9.16 -4.20 10.71
C LEU A 119 -10.38 -4.65 9.90
N HIS A 120 -11.56 -4.12 10.20
CA HIS A 120 -12.76 -4.30 9.38
C HIS A 120 -13.42 -2.95 9.15
N LEU A 121 -13.76 -2.68 7.89
CA LEU A 121 -14.44 -1.47 7.43
C LEU A 121 -15.64 -1.84 6.57
#